data_AF-A0A3D5JZX7-F1
#
_entry.id   AF-A0A3D5JZX7-F1
#
_cell.length_a   1.000
_cell.length_b   1.000
_cell.length_c   1.000
_cell.angle_alpha   90.00
_cell.angle_beta   90.00
_cell.angle_gamma   90.00
#
_symmetry.space_group_name_H-M   'P 1'
#
loop_
_entity.id
_entity.type
_entity.pdbx_description
1 polymer ?
#
loop_
_entity_poly.entity_id
_entity_poly.type
_entity_poly.pdbx_seq_one_letter_code
_entity_poly.pdbx_strand_id
1 'polypeptide(L)'
;MIRLALAFLITAAWPLGPAAEELKFDFSQTKVGKRPDKFSATFLGKDDLSSPAKWQVTETRTPSSLAKENSGNNNLANSQALSQSSSSSFRKGAAICLYEGEEYGDFTFSTRLRIDSGAFKQMAGIVFRAKDAKNFFALTIDTIDKKLTLTKVVDEKETSSWNTI
;
A
#
# COMPACT_ATOMS: atom_id res chain seq x y z
N MET A 1 -25.28 -42.07 -54.12
CA MET A 1 -24.80 -40.74 -54.57
C MET A 1 -25.56 -39.68 -53.80
N ILE A 2 -24.86 -38.65 -53.30
CA ILE A 2 -25.28 -37.36 -52.72
C ILE A 2 -24.53 -37.12 -51.40
N ARG A 3 -23.92 -35.94 -51.35
CA ARG A 3 -22.65 -35.59 -50.72
C ARG A 3 -22.81 -35.15 -49.26
N LEU A 4 -21.78 -35.46 -48.48
CA LEU A 4 -21.52 -35.03 -47.10
C LEU A 4 -21.53 -33.49 -47.01
N ALA A 5 -22.42 -32.91 -46.20
CA ALA A 5 -22.41 -31.48 -45.89
C ALA A 5 -21.51 -31.26 -44.67
N LEU A 6 -20.34 -30.67 -44.89
CA LEU A 6 -19.39 -30.31 -43.84
C LEU A 6 -19.78 -28.92 -43.29
N ALA A 7 -20.44 -28.89 -42.13
CA ALA A 7 -20.70 -27.64 -41.42
C ALA A 7 -19.44 -27.19 -40.68
N PHE A 8 -18.79 -26.14 -41.17
CA PHE A 8 -17.67 -25.49 -40.50
C PHE A 8 -18.21 -24.66 -39.34
N LEU A 9 -18.03 -25.13 -38.10
CA LEU A 9 -18.32 -24.36 -36.89
C LEU A 9 -17.16 -23.38 -36.68
N ILE A 10 -17.34 -22.12 -37.04
CA ILE A 10 -16.39 -21.05 -36.72
C ILE A 10 -16.63 -20.64 -35.27
N THR A 11 -15.84 -21.18 -34.34
CA THR A 11 -15.77 -20.65 -32.98
C THR A 11 -15.02 -19.32 -33.03
N ALA A 12 -15.76 -18.21 -33.00
CA ALA A 12 -15.19 -16.90 -32.73
C ALA A 12 -14.66 -16.89 -31.29
N ALA A 13 -13.37 -17.20 -31.12
CA ALA A 13 -12.67 -16.95 -29.88
C ALA A 13 -12.53 -15.43 -29.73
N TRP A 14 -13.47 -14.79 -29.01
CA TRP A 14 -13.22 -13.46 -28.50
C TRP A 14 -11.98 -13.55 -27.61
N PRO A 15 -10.93 -12.75 -27.84
CA PRO A 15 -9.87 -12.61 -26.86
C PRO A 15 -10.49 -11.85 -25.68
N LEU A 16 -11.04 -12.58 -24.72
CA LEU A 16 -11.13 -12.11 -23.35
C LEU A 16 -9.69 -11.94 -22.91
N GLY A 17 -9.12 -10.75 -23.14
CA GLY A 17 -7.86 -10.38 -22.51
C GLY A 17 -7.99 -10.63 -21.01
N PRO A 18 -6.93 -11.11 -20.34
CA PRO A 18 -7.00 -11.39 -18.90
C PRO A 18 -7.52 -10.15 -18.19
N ALA A 19 -8.69 -10.27 -17.54
CA ALA A 19 -9.14 -9.27 -16.61
C ALA A 19 -8.15 -9.30 -15.44
N ALA A 20 -7.37 -8.24 -15.28
CA ALA A 20 -6.51 -8.09 -14.12
C ALA A 20 -7.41 -8.02 -12.88
N GLU A 21 -7.16 -8.89 -11.90
CA GLU A 21 -7.85 -8.85 -10.63
C GLU A 21 -7.46 -7.57 -9.89
N GLU A 22 -8.45 -6.72 -9.56
CA GLU A 22 -8.24 -5.46 -8.86
C GLU A 22 -8.78 -5.57 -7.43
N LEU A 23 -7.88 -5.48 -6.45
CA LEU A 23 -8.26 -5.39 -5.04
C LEU A 23 -8.34 -3.93 -4.60
N LYS A 24 -9.52 -3.49 -4.18
CA LYS A 24 -9.75 -2.17 -3.59
C LYS A 24 -9.89 -2.27 -2.08
N PHE A 25 -9.06 -1.52 -1.37
CA PHE A 25 -9.19 -1.37 0.08
C PHE A 25 -10.22 -0.28 0.40
N ASP A 26 -11.42 -0.69 0.81
CA ASP A 26 -12.44 0.20 1.36
C ASP A 26 -12.45 0.13 2.89
N PHE A 27 -11.96 1.18 3.53
CA PHE A 27 -11.91 1.26 4.99
C PHE A 27 -13.23 1.68 5.63
N SER A 28 -14.25 2.06 4.85
CA SER A 28 -15.56 2.49 5.38
C SER A 28 -16.30 1.42 6.17
N GLN A 29 -15.96 0.15 5.91
CA GLN A 29 -16.54 -1.02 6.56
C GLN A 29 -15.82 -1.40 7.86
N THR A 30 -14.65 -0.82 8.13
CA THR A 30 -13.87 -1.09 9.34
C THR A 30 -14.20 -0.06 10.41
N LYS A 31 -14.53 -0.53 11.62
CA LYS A 31 -14.83 0.37 12.74
C LYS A 31 -13.63 1.29 13.06
N VAL A 32 -13.90 2.58 13.26
CA VAL A 32 -12.91 3.56 13.72
C VAL A 32 -12.22 3.08 15.00
N GLY A 33 -10.89 3.23 15.05
CA GLY A 33 -10.04 2.75 16.14
C GLY A 33 -9.68 1.27 16.05
N LYS A 34 -10.15 0.55 15.02
CA LYS A 34 -9.75 -0.83 14.73
C LYS A 34 -8.84 -0.91 13.51
N ARG A 35 -7.95 -1.89 13.52
CA ARG A 35 -7.18 -2.28 12.33
C ARG A 35 -8.08 -3.12 11.42
N PRO A 36 -8.04 -2.92 10.09
CA PRO A 36 -8.80 -3.75 9.16
C PRO A 36 -8.36 -5.23 9.22
N ASP A 37 -9.26 -6.13 8.85
CA ASP A 37 -8.97 -7.56 8.78
C ASP A 37 -7.90 -7.86 7.73
N LYS A 38 -7.12 -8.92 7.96
CA LYS A 38 -5.98 -9.31 7.11
C LYS A 38 -4.85 -8.28 7.06
N PHE A 39 -4.86 -7.27 7.92
CA PHE A 39 -3.71 -6.38 8.11
C PHE A 39 -2.99 -6.69 9.41
N SER A 40 -1.66 -6.81 9.34
CA SER A 40 -0.77 -6.86 10.49
C SER A 40 0.01 -5.55 10.63
N ALA A 41 0.53 -5.30 11.82
CA ALA A 41 1.31 -4.12 12.14
C ALA A 41 2.59 -4.58 12.84
N THR A 42 3.72 -4.05 12.40
CA THR A 42 5.05 -4.43 12.88
C THR A 42 6.01 -3.25 12.76
N PHE A 43 7.17 -3.33 13.39
CA PHE A 43 8.21 -2.31 13.27
C PHE A 43 9.35 -2.84 12.38
N LEU A 44 9.81 -2.02 11.45
CA LEU A 44 11.08 -2.26 10.77
C LEU A 44 12.23 -1.98 11.73
N GLY A 45 13.04 -3.00 11.99
CA GLY A 45 14.17 -2.91 12.92
C GLY A 45 13.76 -3.25 14.34
N LYS A 46 14.39 -2.61 15.33
CA LYS A 46 14.15 -2.93 16.75
C LYS A 46 12.81 -2.34 17.18
N ASP A 47 11.91 -3.21 17.65
CA ASP A 47 10.61 -2.81 18.17
C ASP A 47 10.74 -1.93 19.43
N ASP A 48 9.91 -0.90 19.50
CA ASP A 48 9.74 -0.10 20.71
C ASP A 48 8.65 -0.74 21.56
N LEU A 49 9.06 -1.59 22.49
CA LEU A 49 8.15 -2.30 23.39
C LEU A 49 7.25 -1.36 24.22
N SER A 50 7.63 -0.09 24.37
CA SER A 50 6.83 0.91 25.08
C SER A 50 5.75 1.57 24.20
N SER A 51 5.93 1.55 22.88
CA SER A 51 4.98 2.10 21.91
C SER A 51 5.03 1.29 20.60
N PRO A 52 4.40 0.09 20.58
CA PRO A 52 4.49 -0.80 19.44
C PRO A 52 3.90 -0.18 18.17
N ALA A 53 4.22 -0.76 17.01
CA ALA A 53 3.60 -0.36 15.75
C ALA A 53 2.07 -0.44 15.83
N LYS A 54 1.41 0.70 15.61
CA LYS A 54 -0.03 0.81 15.71
C LYS A 54 -0.60 1.41 14.45
N TRP A 55 -1.49 0.64 13.82
CA TRP A 55 -2.23 1.03 12.62
C TRP A 55 -3.71 0.79 12.86
N GLN A 56 -4.53 1.78 12.55
CA GLN A 56 -5.97 1.73 12.78
C GLN A 56 -6.70 2.63 11.79
N VAL A 57 -7.97 2.34 11.56
CA VAL A 57 -8.85 3.24 10.82
C VAL A 57 -9.18 4.44 11.68
N THR A 58 -8.97 5.63 11.13
CA THR A 58 -9.33 6.90 11.75
C THR A 58 -10.23 7.69 10.81
N GLU A 59 -11.15 8.47 11.38
CA GLU A 59 -11.85 9.48 10.61
C GLU A 59 -10.94 10.69 10.43
N THR A 60 -10.70 11.06 9.17
CA THR A 60 -9.84 12.19 8.87
C THR A 60 -10.20 12.84 7.53
N ARG A 61 -9.74 14.08 7.35
CA ARG A 61 -9.91 14.85 6.13
C ARG A 61 -8.99 14.35 5.02
N THR A 62 -9.49 13.58 4.06
CA THR A 62 -8.70 13.10 2.93
C THR A 62 -9.16 13.72 1.61
N PRO A 63 -8.27 13.81 0.60
CA PRO A 63 -8.68 14.11 -0.76
C PRO A 63 -9.61 13.03 -1.29
N SER A 64 -10.64 13.41 -2.06
CA SER A 64 -11.53 12.47 -2.71
C SER A 64 -10.75 11.41 -3.52
N SER A 65 -11.21 10.16 -3.47
CA SER A 65 -10.65 9.08 -4.30
C SER A 65 -10.82 9.33 -5.80
N LEU A 66 -11.73 10.23 -6.18
CA LEU A 66 -11.99 10.66 -7.56
C LEU A 66 -11.16 11.88 -7.97
N ALA A 67 -10.43 12.51 -7.05
CA ALA A 67 -9.60 13.67 -7.37
C ALA A 67 -8.46 13.27 -8.31
N LYS A 68 -8.26 14.03 -9.40
CA LYS A 68 -7.12 13.80 -10.30
C LYS A 68 -5.80 13.95 -9.55
N GLU A 69 -4.83 13.09 -9.87
CA GLU A 69 -3.46 13.19 -9.35
C GLU A 69 -2.87 14.59 -9.62
N ASN A 70 -2.12 15.13 -8.66
CA ASN A 70 -1.49 16.46 -8.75
C ASN A 70 -2.44 17.63 -9.09
N SER A 71 -3.74 17.49 -8.87
CA SER A 71 -4.74 18.52 -9.20
C SER A 71 -4.73 19.74 -8.28
N GLY A 72 -3.91 19.75 -7.23
CA GLY A 72 -3.99 20.77 -6.18
C GLY A 72 -5.35 20.77 -5.46
N ASN A 73 -6.11 19.67 -5.54
CA ASN A 73 -7.43 19.58 -4.94
C ASN A 73 -7.34 19.61 -3.41
N ASN A 74 -7.62 20.78 -2.84
CA ASN A 74 -7.67 21.00 -1.40
C ASN A 74 -9.07 20.78 -0.81
N ASN A 75 -10.06 20.33 -1.61
CA ASN A 75 -11.37 19.94 -1.10
C ASN A 75 -11.25 18.60 -0.37
N LEU A 76 -10.94 18.69 0.91
CA LEU A 76 -10.88 17.55 1.81
C LEU A 76 -12.27 17.28 2.40
N ALA A 77 -12.67 16.01 2.41
CA ALA A 77 -13.87 15.56 3.10
C ALA A 77 -13.48 14.61 4.22
N ASN A 78 -14.31 14.53 5.26
CA ASN A 78 -14.15 13.51 6.28
C ASN A 78 -14.36 12.13 5.64
N SER A 79 -13.40 11.24 5.86
CA SER A 79 -13.43 9.86 5.38
C SER A 79 -12.71 8.96 6.37
N GLN A 80 -12.99 7.67 6.30
CA GLN A 80 -12.22 6.67 7.03
C GLN A 80 -10.96 6.31 6.24
N ALA A 81 -9.81 6.42 6.91
CA ALA A 81 -8.51 6.09 6.33
C ALA A 81 -7.68 5.27 7.31
N LEU A 82 -6.86 4.37 6.77
CA LEU A 82 -5.86 3.63 7.55
C LEU A 82 -4.72 4.57 7.94
N SER A 83 -4.47 4.69 9.24
CA SER A 83 -3.48 5.62 9.80
C SER A 83 -2.51 4.91 10.72
N GLN A 84 -1.24 5.29 10.63
CA GLN A 84 -0.24 5.02 11.66
C GLN A 84 -0.57 5.92 12.86
N SER A 85 -0.65 5.34 14.06
CA SER A 85 -1.02 6.07 15.28
C SER A 85 -0.15 5.71 16.48
N SER A 86 1.02 5.10 16.25
CA SER A 86 2.00 4.84 17.30
C SER A 86 2.76 6.14 17.61
N SER A 87 2.97 6.39 18.89
CA SER A 87 3.71 7.54 19.41
C SER A 87 5.20 7.25 19.62
N SER A 88 5.72 6.14 19.06
CA SER A 88 7.11 5.77 19.25
C SER A 88 8.05 6.91 18.86
N SER A 89 8.96 7.24 19.77
CA SER A 89 10.03 8.21 19.54
C SER A 89 11.28 7.57 18.94
N PHE A 90 11.21 6.27 18.63
CA PHE A 90 12.37 5.52 18.17
C PHE A 90 12.81 6.01 16.78
N ARG A 91 14.01 6.59 16.74
CA ARG A 91 14.57 7.23 15.54
C ARG A 91 14.98 6.23 14.45
N LYS A 92 15.15 4.96 14.82
CA LYS A 92 15.68 3.89 13.95
C LYS A 92 14.59 2.89 13.61
N GLY A 93 13.82 3.18 12.56
CA GLY A 93 12.86 2.23 12.03
C GLY A 93 11.63 2.93 11.47
N ALA A 94 10.63 2.13 11.13
CA ALA A 94 9.33 2.60 10.65
C ALA A 94 8.25 1.60 11.06
N ALA A 95 7.09 2.10 11.48
CA ALA A 95 5.92 1.25 11.64
C ALA A 95 5.42 0.83 10.26
N ILE A 96 5.34 -0.48 10.02
CA ILE A 96 4.85 -1.09 8.79
C ILE A 96 3.46 -1.67 9.05
N CYS A 97 2.58 -1.54 8.06
CA CYS A 97 1.34 -2.29 7.97
C CYS A 97 1.41 -3.22 6.76
N LEU A 98 1.25 -4.52 6.97
CA LEU A 98 1.26 -5.52 5.89
C LEU A 98 -0.15 -6.04 5.65
N TYR A 99 -0.53 -6.17 4.39
CA TYR A 99 -1.70 -6.93 3.98
C TYR A 99 -1.29 -8.39 3.78
N GLU A 100 -1.96 -9.30 4.48
CA GLU A 100 -1.66 -10.74 4.53
C GLU A 100 -2.78 -11.58 3.86
N GLY A 101 -3.64 -10.92 3.08
CA GLY A 101 -4.78 -11.60 2.48
C GLY A 101 -4.44 -12.43 1.26
N GLU A 102 -3.55 -11.91 0.41
CA GLU A 102 -3.16 -12.52 -0.87
C GLU A 102 -1.75 -12.08 -1.28
N GLU A 103 -1.12 -12.87 -2.16
CA GLU A 103 0.20 -12.60 -2.74
C GLU A 103 0.08 -12.27 -4.23
N TYR A 104 0.88 -11.32 -4.71
CA TYR A 104 0.86 -10.85 -6.09
C TYR A 104 2.27 -10.89 -6.70
N GLY A 105 2.36 -11.35 -7.95
CA GLY A 105 3.62 -11.34 -8.72
C GLY A 105 3.95 -9.94 -9.27
N ASP A 106 3.44 -9.68 -10.47
CA ASP A 106 3.48 -8.35 -11.08
C ASP A 106 2.14 -7.65 -10.85
N PHE A 107 2.17 -6.40 -10.38
CA PHE A 107 0.97 -5.64 -10.03
C PHE A 107 1.21 -4.14 -10.21
N THR A 108 0.12 -3.39 -10.27
CA THR A 108 0.12 -1.93 -10.11
C THR A 108 -0.46 -1.59 -8.75
N PHE A 109 0.26 -0.79 -7.97
CA PHE A 109 -0.21 -0.30 -6.67
C PHE A 109 -0.38 1.22 -6.76
N SER A 110 -1.59 1.70 -6.44
CA SER A 110 -1.86 3.13 -6.29
C SER A 110 -2.49 3.42 -4.93
N THR A 111 -2.00 4.47 -4.27
CA THR A 111 -2.60 4.98 -3.02
C THR A 111 -2.38 6.47 -2.89
N ARG A 112 -3.22 7.12 -2.07
CA ARG A 112 -3.05 8.50 -1.65
C ARG A 112 -2.55 8.49 -0.21
N LEU A 113 -1.47 9.21 0.02
CA LEU A 113 -0.85 9.34 1.34
C LEU A 113 -1.03 10.77 1.83
N ARG A 114 -1.24 10.91 3.15
CA ARG A 114 -1.22 12.19 3.84
C ARG A 114 -0.25 12.10 5.00
N ILE A 115 0.62 13.09 5.15
CA ILE A 115 1.64 13.17 6.19
C ILE A 115 1.31 14.40 7.04
N ASP A 116 0.70 14.19 8.20
CA ASP A 116 0.15 15.27 9.02
C ASP A 116 1.14 15.78 10.07
N SER A 117 2.04 14.91 10.52
CA SER A 117 2.96 15.20 11.62
C SER A 117 4.15 14.25 11.59
N GLY A 118 5.13 14.53 12.45
CA GLY A 118 6.33 13.72 12.64
C GLY A 118 7.42 14.59 13.25
N ALA A 119 7.91 14.20 14.44
CA ALA A 119 8.90 15.00 15.18
C ALA A 119 10.30 14.91 14.57
N PHE A 120 10.67 13.72 14.07
CA PHE A 120 12.02 13.44 13.54
C PHE A 120 12.04 13.02 12.09
N LYS A 121 10.97 12.36 11.62
CA LYS A 121 10.78 11.94 10.24
C LYS A 121 9.35 12.21 9.85
N GLN A 122 9.16 12.89 8.73
CA GLN A 122 7.86 13.07 8.09
C GLN A 122 7.92 12.27 6.79
N MET A 123 7.68 10.97 6.92
CA MET A 123 7.87 10.01 5.85
C MET A 123 6.69 9.05 5.81
N ALA A 124 6.21 8.75 4.61
CA ALA A 124 5.23 7.70 4.36
C ALA A 124 5.52 7.03 3.03
N GLY A 125 4.97 5.84 2.81
CA GLY A 125 5.26 5.08 1.61
C GLY A 125 4.45 3.81 1.52
N ILE A 126 4.80 3.01 0.51
CA ILE A 126 4.24 1.68 0.30
C ILE A 126 5.31 0.63 0.55
N VAL A 127 4.89 -0.48 1.17
CA VAL A 127 5.67 -1.71 1.26
C VAL A 127 5.07 -2.71 0.28
N PHE A 128 5.93 -3.38 -0.49
CA PHE A 128 5.50 -4.23 -1.58
C PHE A 128 6.46 -5.40 -1.81
N ARG A 129 5.97 -6.46 -2.46
CA ARG A 129 6.66 -7.77 -2.55
C ARG A 129 7.21 -8.23 -1.20
N ALA A 130 6.43 -8.00 -0.15
CA ALA A 130 6.78 -8.40 1.21
C ALA A 130 6.52 -9.89 1.36
N LYS A 131 7.56 -10.64 1.71
CA LYS A 131 7.41 -12.03 2.17
C LYS A 131 7.01 -12.04 3.64
N ASP A 132 7.59 -11.12 4.41
CA ASP A 132 7.35 -10.93 5.83
C ASP A 132 7.82 -9.52 6.25
N ALA A 133 7.74 -9.23 7.54
CA ALA A 133 8.21 -7.97 8.13
C ALA A 133 9.73 -7.72 8.02
N LYS A 134 10.51 -8.71 7.60
CA LYS A 134 11.98 -8.70 7.54
C LYS A 134 12.50 -8.66 6.10
N ASN A 135 11.66 -9.00 5.12
CA ASN A 135 12.04 -9.22 3.73
C ASN A 135 11.00 -8.56 2.80
N PHE A 136 11.30 -7.36 2.31
CA PHE A 136 10.38 -6.58 1.49
C PHE A 136 11.08 -5.47 0.70
N PHE A 137 10.34 -4.82 -0.20
CA PHE A 137 10.71 -3.55 -0.81
C PHE A 137 9.82 -2.43 -0.26
N ALA A 138 10.39 -1.24 -0.10
CA ALA A 138 9.65 -0.04 0.30
C ALA A 138 9.94 1.11 -0.65
N LEU A 139 8.90 1.84 -1.04
CA LEU A 139 9.02 3.12 -1.72
C LEU A 139 8.48 4.20 -0.80
N THR A 140 9.35 5.10 -0.32
CA THR A 140 9.02 6.11 0.68
C THR A 140 9.28 7.52 0.18
N ILE A 141 8.38 8.43 0.57
CA ILE A 141 8.49 9.87 0.36
C ILE A 141 8.86 10.50 1.70
N ASP A 142 10.00 11.17 1.77
CA ASP A 142 10.39 12.02 2.90
C ASP A 142 10.09 13.49 2.55
N THR A 143 9.22 14.15 3.33
CA THR A 143 8.83 15.54 3.06
C THR A 143 9.79 16.57 3.66
N ILE A 144 10.64 16.17 4.61
CA ILE A 144 11.69 17.04 5.15
C ILE A 144 12.84 17.10 4.15
N ASP A 145 13.35 15.92 3.77
CA ASP A 145 14.47 15.79 2.85
C ASP A 145 14.05 15.94 1.36
N LYS A 146 12.74 16.01 1.09
CA LYS A 146 12.13 16.12 -0.25
C LYS A 146 12.60 15.02 -1.20
N LYS A 147 12.60 13.80 -0.69
CA LYS A 147 13.30 12.68 -1.32
C LYS A 147 12.38 11.48 -1.47
N LEU A 148 12.39 10.87 -2.65
CA LEU A 148 11.82 9.54 -2.86
C LEU A 148 12.94 8.51 -2.72
N THR A 149 12.72 7.48 -1.91
CA THR A 149 13.69 6.40 -1.70
C THR A 149 13.04 5.05 -1.95
N LEU A 150 13.65 4.24 -2.81
CA LEU A 150 13.35 2.82 -2.97
C LEU A 150 14.37 2.03 -2.14
N THR A 151 13.91 1.24 -1.18
CA THR A 151 14.76 0.45 -0.29
C THR A 151 14.41 -1.04 -0.41
N LYS A 152 15.43 -1.89 -0.49
CA LYS A 152 15.32 -3.34 -0.34
C LYS A 152 15.78 -3.75 1.06
N VAL A 153 14.91 -4.45 1.78
CA VAL A 153 15.20 -5.01 3.10
C VAL A 153 15.29 -6.53 3.00
N VAL A 154 16.36 -7.09 3.55
CA VAL A 154 16.57 -8.55 3.70
C VAL A 154 17.08 -8.81 5.11
N ASP A 155 16.45 -9.73 5.82
CA ASP A 155 16.75 -10.04 7.22
C ASP A 155 16.85 -8.78 8.10
N GLU A 156 15.85 -7.89 7.96
CA GLU A 156 15.71 -6.61 8.68
C GLU A 156 16.77 -5.55 8.34
N LYS A 157 17.69 -5.85 7.42
CA LYS A 157 18.76 -4.94 7.01
C LYS A 157 18.46 -4.35 5.65
N GLU A 158 18.65 -3.05 5.53
CA GLU A 158 18.74 -2.40 4.24
C GLU A 158 19.94 -2.94 3.48
N THR A 159 19.69 -3.51 2.30
CA THR A 159 20.72 -4.12 1.44
C THR A 159 21.02 -3.30 0.20
N SER A 160 20.03 -2.54 -0.27
CA SER A 160 20.17 -1.64 -1.41
C SER A 160 19.15 -0.51 -1.27
N SER A 161 19.58 0.70 -1.64
CA SER A 161 18.69 1.82 -1.82
C SER A 161 19.02 2.59 -3.09
N TRP A 162 17.96 3.10 -3.70
CA TRP A 162 18.01 4.11 -4.75
C TRP A 162 17.20 5.31 -4.29
N ASN A 163 17.58 6.49 -4.73
CA ASN A 163 16.84 7.70 -4.42
C ASN A 163 16.90 8.76 -5.52
N THR A 164 15.91 9.64 -5.48
CA THR A 164 15.97 10.89 -6.25
C THR A 164 17.09 11.79 -5.74
N ILE A 165 17.66 12.57 -6.67
CA ILE A 165 18.66 13.62 -6.39
C ILE A 165 17.97 14.80 -5.70
#